data_AF-A0A061DMX5-F1
#
_entry.id   AF-A0A061DMX5-F1
#
_cell.length_a   1.000
_cell.length_b   1.000
_cell.length_c   1.000
_cell.angle_alpha   90.00
_cell.angle_beta   90.00
_cell.angle_gamma   90.00
#
_symmetry.space_group_name_H-M   'P 1'
#
loop_
_entity.id
_entity.type
_entity.pdbx_description
1 polymer ?
#
loop_
_entity_poly.entity_id
_entity_poly.type
_entity_poly.pdbx_seq_one_letter_code
_entity_poly.pdbx_strand_id
1 'polypeptide(L)'
;MLRSSVFFFFPACSTPNLPSLFFTSSIPSYLPHPHYHLQLKHLKRKKQFLGSVSSSYEVGGGYPHEEFDTVYKTQNQQVQDTQNLDSAQYEALLKGGDQVTSVLQEIITLLEDMNIDEASEEVAVELAAQGVIGKRVDEMESGFMMALDYMIQLAERDQDDKRKSLLEVIKETVLSHLTKKCPPHVQVIGLLCRTPQKESRHELLRRVAAGGGAFKSANGTKVHIPGANLNDIANQADDLLETMETRPVVPDRKLLARLVLIREEARNMMGGGILDERNDRGFSTLPESEVNFLTKLVALKPGKTVQEMIKYVMLGKDEGADYSDTDEEANAGRMKSSGIAGRGSVTGRKPLPVRPGMFLETVTKVLGGIYNGNVSGITAQHLEWVHQKTLQVLQEIAF
;
A
#
# COMPACT_ATOMS: atom_id res chain seq x y z
N MET A 1 -25.05 69.72 -35.34
CA MET A 1 -25.66 68.38 -35.46
C MET A 1 -25.60 67.72 -34.10
N LEU A 2 -26.74 67.16 -33.69
CA LEU A 2 -27.24 66.89 -32.32
C LEU A 2 -26.21 66.28 -31.34
N ARG A 3 -25.94 66.93 -30.18
CA ARG A 3 -26.65 66.98 -28.88
C ARG A 3 -26.36 65.73 -28.00
N SER A 4 -25.54 65.89 -26.96
CA SER A 4 -25.87 66.20 -25.54
C SER A 4 -26.21 64.94 -24.73
N SER A 5 -25.44 64.52 -23.70
CA SER A 5 -25.16 65.12 -22.37
C SER A 5 -26.29 64.97 -21.34
N VAL A 6 -25.88 64.77 -20.07
CA VAL A 6 -26.56 65.13 -18.80
C VAL A 6 -27.54 64.05 -18.26
N PHE A 7 -27.70 63.73 -16.97
CA PHE A 7 -26.98 63.79 -15.68
C PHE A 7 -28.01 63.32 -14.61
N PHE A 8 -27.52 62.86 -13.44
CA PHE A 8 -28.09 62.91 -12.07
C PHE A 8 -29.51 62.38 -11.76
N PHE A 9 -29.63 61.60 -10.67
CA PHE A 9 -30.15 62.04 -9.34
C PHE A 9 -30.31 60.85 -8.36
N PHE A 10 -29.73 60.98 -7.16
CA PHE A 10 -30.24 60.36 -5.92
C PHE A 10 -31.27 61.33 -5.30
N PRO A 11 -32.29 60.86 -4.54
CA PRO A 11 -32.17 60.94 -3.08
C PRO A 11 -32.94 59.89 -2.23
N ALA A 12 -32.36 59.64 -1.05
CA ALA A 12 -32.92 59.44 0.30
C ALA A 12 -34.36 58.93 0.59
N CYS A 13 -34.39 57.98 1.53
CA CYS A 13 -35.29 57.77 2.68
C CYS A 13 -36.82 57.79 2.52
N SER A 14 -37.46 56.67 2.90
CA SER A 14 -38.71 56.62 3.71
C SER A 14 -39.01 55.19 4.19
N THR A 15 -38.76 54.90 5.47
CA THR A 15 -39.56 53.97 6.31
C THR A 15 -40.79 54.76 6.82
N PRO A 16 -41.98 54.17 7.12
CA PRO A 16 -42.19 53.15 8.16
C PRO A 16 -43.30 52.11 7.80
N ASN A 17 -43.40 50.91 8.39
CA ASN A 17 -44.03 50.65 9.68
C ASN A 17 -43.85 49.16 10.04
N LEU A 18 -43.29 48.91 11.22
CA LEU A 18 -43.48 47.70 12.03
C LEU A 18 -44.76 47.87 12.87
N PRO A 19 -45.37 46.76 13.34
CA PRO A 19 -45.14 46.37 14.74
C PRO A 19 -44.77 44.88 14.79
N SER A 20 -43.60 44.49 15.31
CA SER A 20 -43.21 44.42 16.72
C SER A 20 -44.17 43.58 17.58
N LEU A 21 -43.84 42.30 17.72
CA LEU A 21 -43.99 41.62 19.00
C LEU A 21 -42.62 41.07 19.40
N PHE A 22 -41.98 41.84 20.28
CA PHE A 22 -40.93 41.46 21.22
C PHE A 22 -41.43 40.36 22.19
N PHE A 23 -40.66 39.55 22.91
CA PHE A 23 -39.23 39.44 23.22
C PHE A 23 -39.02 38.03 23.80
N THR A 24 -37.75 37.71 24.06
CA THR A 24 -37.20 36.63 24.91
C THR A 24 -36.99 35.28 24.23
N SER A 25 -35.72 34.94 23.99
CA SER A 25 -35.01 34.06 24.93
C SER A 25 -33.52 33.94 24.57
N SER A 26 -32.73 33.81 25.63
CA SER A 26 -31.29 33.64 25.69
C SER A 26 -30.86 32.27 25.16
N ILE A 27 -29.70 32.23 24.50
CA ILE A 27 -28.89 31.04 24.10
C ILE A 27 -28.51 30.26 25.41
N PRO A 28 -28.39 28.89 25.47
CA PRO A 28 -27.50 28.15 24.58
C PRO A 28 -27.79 26.67 24.20
N SER A 29 -27.08 26.30 23.13
CA SER A 29 -26.42 25.01 22.84
C SER A 29 -27.27 23.75 22.63
N TYR A 30 -27.60 23.47 21.37
CA TYR A 30 -27.59 22.10 20.81
C TYR A 30 -27.21 22.16 19.32
N LEU A 31 -26.07 21.55 18.98
CA LEU A 31 -25.63 21.24 17.62
C LEU A 31 -26.60 20.22 16.98
N PRO A 32 -27.14 20.43 15.78
CA PRO A 32 -27.64 19.34 14.97
C PRO A 32 -26.51 18.78 14.09
N HIS A 33 -26.28 17.47 14.23
CA HIS A 33 -25.60 16.66 13.21
C HIS A 33 -26.31 16.85 11.85
N PRO A 34 -25.60 17.10 10.73
CA PRO A 34 -26.19 16.96 9.43
C PRO A 34 -26.27 15.47 9.09
N HIS A 35 -27.47 14.90 9.22
CA HIS A 35 -27.82 13.63 8.58
C HIS A 35 -27.84 13.83 7.06
N TYR A 36 -26.83 13.32 6.36
CA TYR A 36 -26.89 13.18 4.91
C TYR A 36 -27.83 12.02 4.55
N HIS A 37 -29.12 12.31 4.43
CA HIS A 37 -30.08 11.40 3.83
C HIS A 37 -29.95 11.50 2.30
N LEU A 38 -29.10 10.65 1.71
CA LEU A 38 -29.13 10.42 0.27
C LEU A 38 -30.37 9.56 -0.02
N GLN A 39 -31.52 10.19 -0.29
CA GLN A 39 -32.66 9.48 -0.86
C GLN A 39 -32.32 9.11 -2.30
N LEU A 40 -31.85 7.88 -2.53
CA LEU A 40 -31.97 7.24 -3.84
C LEU A 40 -33.46 7.23 -4.20
N LYS A 41 -33.85 8.05 -5.18
CA LYS A 41 -35.19 7.96 -5.76
C LYS A 41 -35.35 6.57 -6.35
N HIS A 42 -36.41 5.91 -5.93
CA HIS A 42 -36.84 4.58 -6.36
C HIS A 42 -36.63 4.34 -7.86
N LEU A 43 -35.64 3.51 -8.19
CA LEU A 43 -35.60 2.81 -9.46
C LEU A 43 -36.84 1.90 -9.52
N LYS A 44 -37.64 2.05 -10.57
CA LYS A 44 -38.93 1.34 -10.70
C LYS A 44 -38.70 -0.17 -10.72
N ARG A 45 -39.18 -0.80 -9.66
CA ARG A 45 -39.18 -2.23 -9.38
C ARG A 45 -39.91 -3.01 -10.49
N LYS A 46 -39.20 -3.89 -11.19
CA LYS A 46 -39.76 -5.15 -11.69
C LYS A 46 -38.92 -6.30 -11.14
N LYS A 47 -39.64 -7.37 -10.78
CA LYS A 47 -39.17 -8.48 -9.97
C LYS A 47 -38.48 -9.54 -10.84
N GLN A 48 -37.42 -10.09 -10.26
CA GLN A 48 -36.94 -11.48 -10.27
C GLN A 48 -35.80 -11.89 -11.23
N PHE A 49 -34.85 -12.57 -10.58
CA PHE A 49 -33.78 -13.45 -11.07
C PHE A 49 -32.50 -12.81 -11.61
N LEU A 50 -31.48 -12.73 -10.74
CA LEU A 50 -30.10 -12.99 -11.13
C LEU A 50 -29.50 -13.99 -10.14
N GLY A 51 -29.34 -15.22 -10.64
CA GLY A 51 -28.55 -16.24 -9.99
C GLY A 51 -27.07 -15.93 -10.19
N SER A 52 -26.30 -16.22 -9.14
CA SER A 52 -24.83 -16.24 -9.13
C SER A 52 -24.27 -16.97 -10.35
N VAL A 53 -23.77 -16.22 -11.33
CA VAL A 53 -22.84 -16.72 -12.35
C VAL A 53 -21.87 -15.59 -12.68
N SER A 54 -20.70 -15.59 -12.03
CA SER A 54 -19.56 -14.77 -12.42
C SER A 54 -19.14 -15.11 -13.84
N SER A 55 -19.25 -14.15 -14.75
CA SER A 55 -18.74 -14.25 -16.12
C SER A 55 -17.59 -13.27 -16.27
N SER A 56 -16.38 -13.79 -16.22
CA SER A 56 -15.12 -13.05 -16.30
C SER A 56 -14.91 -12.41 -17.67
N TYR A 57 -15.20 -11.12 -17.78
CA TYR A 57 -14.71 -10.26 -18.85
C TYR A 57 -13.27 -9.80 -18.47
N GLU A 58 -12.28 -10.57 -18.93
CA GLU A 58 -10.86 -10.30 -18.66
C GLU A 58 -10.27 -9.40 -19.76
N VAL A 59 -10.35 -8.08 -19.58
CA VAL A 59 -9.47 -7.14 -20.30
C VAL A 59 -8.21 -6.91 -19.47
N GLY A 60 -7.22 -7.75 -19.73
CA GLY A 60 -5.82 -7.49 -19.40
C GLY A 60 -5.49 -7.53 -17.91
N GLY A 61 -5.04 -8.71 -17.46
CA GLY A 61 -4.48 -8.90 -16.12
C GLY A 61 -5.55 -8.99 -15.05
N GLY A 62 -6.37 -10.05 -15.11
CA GLY A 62 -7.31 -10.40 -14.05
C GLY A 62 -6.60 -10.51 -12.71
N TYR A 63 -7.02 -9.69 -11.77
CA TYR A 63 -6.69 -9.81 -10.37
C TYR A 63 -7.37 -11.07 -9.82
N PRO A 64 -6.66 -12.02 -9.19
CA PRO A 64 -7.32 -13.16 -8.56
C PRO A 64 -8.13 -12.67 -7.34
N HIS A 65 -9.44 -12.84 -7.40
CA HIS A 65 -10.42 -12.44 -6.38
C HIS A 65 -10.13 -13.04 -4.99
N GLU A 66 -9.46 -14.19 -4.92
CA GLU A 66 -9.32 -14.99 -3.69
C GLU A 66 -8.18 -14.53 -2.75
N GLU A 67 -7.20 -13.77 -3.25
CA GLU A 67 -6.06 -13.31 -2.42
C GLU A 67 -6.29 -11.94 -1.76
N PHE A 68 -7.30 -11.18 -2.23
CA PHE A 68 -7.65 -9.87 -1.66
C PHE A 68 -8.25 -9.97 -0.26
N ASP A 69 -9.02 -11.01 0.05
CA ASP A 69 -9.66 -11.07 1.37
C ASP A 69 -8.67 -11.19 2.55
N THR A 70 -7.42 -11.58 2.29
CA THR A 70 -6.41 -11.81 3.34
C THR A 70 -5.46 -10.63 3.56
N VAL A 71 -5.16 -9.83 2.52
CA VAL A 71 -4.29 -8.65 2.62
C VAL A 71 -5.02 -7.48 3.28
N TYR A 72 -6.34 -7.36 3.07
CA TYR A 72 -7.12 -6.22 3.53
C TYR A 72 -7.61 -6.36 4.98
N LYS A 73 -7.67 -7.60 5.51
CA LYS A 73 -7.95 -7.81 6.94
C LYS A 73 -6.88 -7.22 7.85
N THR A 74 -5.63 -7.11 7.40
CA THR A 74 -4.54 -6.54 8.20
C THR A 74 -4.56 -5.00 8.21
N GLN A 75 -4.98 -4.35 7.12
CA GLN A 75 -5.24 -2.89 7.12
C GLN A 75 -6.51 -2.52 7.89
N ASN A 76 -7.52 -3.40 7.92
CA ASN A 76 -8.76 -3.18 8.66
C ASN A 76 -8.59 -3.12 10.19
N GLN A 77 -7.44 -3.53 10.73
CA GLN A 77 -7.16 -3.44 12.18
C GLN A 77 -6.59 -2.07 12.60
N GLN A 78 -6.11 -1.24 11.68
CA GLN A 78 -5.54 0.08 12.00
C GLN A 78 -6.54 1.24 11.97
N VAL A 79 -7.81 1.01 11.60
CA VAL A 79 -8.85 2.06 11.58
C VAL A 79 -9.93 1.81 12.65
N GLN A 80 -9.61 1.08 13.71
CA GLN A 80 -10.48 0.96 14.88
C GLN A 80 -10.37 2.14 15.87
N ASP A 81 -9.41 3.05 15.69
CA ASP A 81 -9.31 4.29 16.47
C ASP A 81 -9.84 5.49 15.69
N THR A 82 -11.17 5.58 15.56
CA THR A 82 -11.84 6.78 15.01
C THR A 82 -11.79 8.00 15.95
N GLN A 83 -10.99 7.95 17.01
CA GLN A 83 -10.95 8.99 18.06
C GLN A 83 -9.76 9.95 17.97
N ASN A 84 -8.84 9.80 17.00
CA ASN A 84 -7.70 10.73 16.81
C ASN A 84 -7.40 11.00 15.32
N LEU A 85 -8.40 11.45 14.54
CA LEU A 85 -8.10 12.04 13.23
C LEU A 85 -7.60 13.47 13.43
N ASP A 86 -6.40 13.77 12.95
CA ASP A 86 -5.89 15.14 12.88
C ASP A 86 -6.82 16.00 12.00
N SER A 87 -6.91 17.30 12.28
CA SER A 87 -7.80 18.22 11.57
C SER A 87 -7.53 18.20 10.05
N ALA A 88 -6.27 18.02 9.65
CA ALA A 88 -5.88 17.93 8.24
C ALA A 88 -6.37 16.62 7.58
N GLN A 89 -6.33 15.50 8.30
CA GLN A 89 -6.82 14.20 7.80
C GLN A 89 -8.34 14.21 7.65
N TYR A 90 -9.04 14.84 8.59
CA TYR A 90 -10.49 15.00 8.52
C TYR A 90 -10.91 15.86 7.30
N GLU A 91 -10.23 16.98 7.06
CA GLU A 91 -10.50 17.80 5.88
C GLU A 91 -10.22 17.06 4.56
N ALA A 92 -9.11 16.33 4.49
CA ALA A 92 -8.78 15.49 3.33
C ALA A 92 -9.84 14.40 3.09
N LEU A 93 -10.38 13.80 4.14
CA LEU A 93 -11.45 12.81 4.05
C LEU A 93 -12.73 13.42 3.45
N LEU A 94 -13.12 14.62 3.91
CA LEU A 94 -14.31 15.30 3.40
C LEU A 94 -14.17 15.68 1.92
N LYS A 95 -13.05 16.30 1.54
CA LYS A 95 -12.77 16.63 0.13
C LYS A 95 -12.72 15.38 -0.74
N GLY A 96 -12.10 14.31 -0.25
CA GLY A 96 -12.10 13.00 -0.91
C GLY A 96 -13.52 12.45 -1.09
N GLY A 97 -14.38 12.58 -0.08
CA GLY A 97 -15.78 12.15 -0.14
C GLY A 97 -16.60 12.91 -1.19
N ASP A 98 -16.37 14.21 -1.32
CA ASP A 98 -16.98 15.03 -2.37
C ASP A 98 -16.52 14.57 -3.77
N GLN A 99 -15.23 14.24 -3.92
CA GLN A 99 -14.68 13.68 -5.16
C GLN A 99 -15.29 12.31 -5.50
N VAL A 100 -15.40 11.38 -4.54
CA VAL A 100 -16.06 10.07 -4.73
C VAL A 100 -17.51 10.24 -5.16
N THR A 101 -18.24 11.14 -4.49
CA THR A 101 -19.64 11.43 -4.82
C THR A 101 -19.77 12.02 -6.23
N SER A 102 -18.86 12.91 -6.63
CA SER A 102 -18.83 13.48 -7.98
C SER A 102 -18.57 12.42 -9.06
N VAL A 103 -17.64 11.48 -8.81
CA VAL A 103 -17.36 10.35 -9.71
C VAL A 103 -18.59 9.46 -9.86
N LEU A 104 -19.22 9.09 -8.75
CA LEU A 104 -20.46 8.29 -8.76
C LEU A 104 -21.58 8.98 -9.55
N GLN A 105 -21.74 10.30 -9.37
CA GLN A 105 -22.76 11.05 -10.10
C GLN A 105 -22.49 11.09 -11.61
N GLU A 106 -21.23 11.24 -12.04
CA GLU A 106 -20.90 11.20 -13.48
C GLU A 106 -21.11 9.79 -14.06
N ILE A 107 -20.77 8.73 -13.31
CA ILE A 107 -21.05 7.34 -13.71
C ILE A 107 -22.56 7.16 -13.92
N ILE A 108 -23.40 7.62 -12.98
CA ILE A 108 -24.86 7.55 -13.11
C ILE A 108 -25.32 8.26 -14.38
N THR A 109 -24.84 9.48 -14.65
CA THR A 109 -25.25 10.20 -15.87
C THR A 109 -24.86 9.48 -17.15
N LEU A 110 -23.67 8.85 -17.19
CA LEU A 110 -23.26 8.06 -18.37
C LEU A 110 -24.12 6.80 -18.54
N LEU A 111 -24.48 6.14 -17.43
CA LEU A 111 -25.33 4.96 -17.48
C LEU A 111 -26.78 5.30 -17.86
N GLU A 112 -27.29 6.46 -17.47
CA GLU A 112 -28.61 6.96 -17.90
C GLU A 112 -28.67 7.26 -19.41
N ASP A 113 -27.56 7.72 -19.99
CA ASP A 113 -27.42 7.97 -21.42
C ASP A 113 -27.24 6.67 -22.23
N MET A 114 -26.79 5.59 -21.57
CA MET A 114 -26.64 4.27 -22.18
C MET A 114 -27.98 3.51 -22.14
N ASN A 115 -28.40 2.97 -23.29
CA ASN A 115 -29.57 2.10 -23.33
C ASN A 115 -29.19 0.68 -22.86
N ILE A 116 -29.05 0.51 -21.55
CA ILE A 116 -28.51 -0.71 -20.91
C ILE A 116 -29.57 -1.82 -20.93
N ASP A 117 -29.18 -3.00 -21.40
CA ASP A 117 -29.91 -4.25 -21.24
C ASP A 117 -29.49 -4.97 -19.94
N GLU A 118 -30.41 -5.71 -19.31
CA GLU A 118 -30.23 -6.36 -18.00
C GLU A 118 -29.04 -7.37 -17.99
N ALA A 119 -28.62 -7.86 -19.16
CA ALA A 119 -27.47 -8.76 -19.31
C ALA A 119 -26.11 -8.03 -19.39
N SER A 120 -26.09 -6.71 -19.61
CA SER A 120 -24.86 -5.92 -19.78
C SER A 120 -24.66 -4.88 -18.69
N GLU A 121 -25.47 -4.90 -17.62
CA GLU A 121 -25.42 -3.90 -16.55
C GLU A 121 -24.03 -3.83 -15.90
N GLU A 122 -23.44 -4.96 -15.55
CA GLU A 122 -22.12 -5.05 -14.92
C GLU A 122 -21.01 -4.48 -15.84
N VAL A 123 -21.00 -4.89 -17.11
CA VAL A 123 -20.04 -4.41 -18.12
C VAL A 123 -20.22 -2.92 -18.39
N ALA A 124 -21.46 -2.42 -18.38
CA ALA A 124 -21.75 -1.00 -18.56
C ALA A 124 -21.20 -0.18 -17.39
N VAL A 125 -21.36 -0.64 -16.15
CA VAL A 125 -20.82 0.01 -14.96
C VAL A 125 -19.30 0.10 -15.02
N GLU A 126 -18.62 -0.99 -15.39
CA GLU A 126 -17.16 -1.00 -15.52
C GLU A 126 -16.67 -0.04 -16.63
N LEU A 127 -17.34 -0.03 -17.78
CA LEU A 127 -16.99 0.87 -18.89
C LEU A 127 -17.23 2.35 -18.51
N ALA A 128 -18.33 2.64 -17.83
CA ALA A 128 -18.62 3.99 -17.34
C ALA A 128 -17.58 4.42 -16.29
N ALA A 129 -17.25 3.54 -15.34
CA ALA A 129 -16.22 3.79 -14.34
C ALA A 129 -14.86 4.06 -15.00
N GLN A 130 -14.44 3.22 -15.96
CA GLN A 130 -13.19 3.42 -16.71
C GLN A 130 -13.17 4.77 -17.43
N GLY A 131 -14.29 5.17 -18.04
CA GLY A 131 -14.42 6.44 -18.76
C GLY A 131 -14.34 7.66 -17.84
N VAL A 132 -15.03 7.64 -16.69
CA VAL A 132 -15.01 8.75 -15.72
C VAL A 132 -13.65 8.86 -15.03
N ILE A 133 -13.15 7.75 -14.51
CA ILE A 133 -11.88 7.71 -13.78
C ILE A 133 -10.73 8.08 -14.71
N GLY A 134 -10.72 7.57 -15.94
CA GLY A 134 -9.67 7.87 -16.92
C GLY A 134 -9.51 9.37 -17.21
N LYS A 135 -10.59 10.16 -17.14
CA LYS A 135 -10.54 11.63 -17.31
C LYS A 135 -9.97 12.36 -16.10
N ARG A 136 -10.22 11.85 -14.90
CA ARG A 136 -10.01 12.60 -13.64
C ARG A 136 -8.87 12.07 -12.78
N VAL A 137 -8.32 10.90 -13.06
CA VAL A 137 -7.36 10.22 -12.17
C VAL A 137 -6.11 11.06 -11.85
N ASP A 138 -5.69 11.94 -12.77
CA ASP A 138 -4.54 12.84 -12.56
C ASP A 138 -4.89 14.05 -11.66
N GLU A 139 -6.17 14.37 -11.54
CA GLU A 139 -6.70 15.48 -10.74
C GLU A 139 -7.21 15.02 -9.37
N MET A 140 -7.24 13.71 -9.12
CA MET A 140 -7.69 13.13 -7.85
C MET A 140 -6.73 13.49 -6.71
N GLU A 141 -7.28 13.93 -5.59
CA GLU A 141 -6.50 14.28 -4.42
C GLU A 141 -6.15 13.05 -3.58
N SER A 142 -5.14 13.16 -2.72
CA SER A 142 -4.72 12.07 -1.81
C SER A 142 -5.83 11.60 -0.87
N GLY A 143 -6.81 12.46 -0.57
CA GLY A 143 -7.99 12.13 0.22
C GLY A 143 -8.99 11.21 -0.47
N PHE A 144 -8.96 11.09 -1.80
CA PHE A 144 -9.93 10.31 -2.56
C PHE A 144 -9.94 8.83 -2.17
N MET A 145 -8.77 8.17 -2.18
CA MET A 145 -8.68 6.74 -1.86
C MET A 145 -9.05 6.47 -0.40
N MET A 146 -8.68 7.38 0.51
CA MET A 146 -9.05 7.29 1.92
C MET A 146 -10.56 7.39 2.11
N ALA A 147 -11.23 8.31 1.41
CA ALA A 147 -12.68 8.43 1.43
C ALA A 147 -13.37 7.22 0.81
N LEU A 148 -12.85 6.69 -0.30
CA LEU A 148 -13.39 5.50 -0.94
C LEU A 148 -13.32 4.28 -0.02
N ASP A 149 -12.19 4.08 0.66
CA ASP A 149 -12.01 3.02 1.65
C ASP A 149 -12.96 3.18 2.84
N TYR A 150 -13.12 4.40 3.33
CA TYR A 150 -14.08 4.71 4.39
C TYR A 150 -15.52 4.39 3.98
N MET A 151 -15.92 4.75 2.75
CA MET A 151 -17.25 4.48 2.22
C MET A 151 -17.51 2.98 2.00
N ILE A 152 -16.49 2.21 1.58
CA ILE A 152 -16.56 0.75 1.50
C ILE A 152 -16.78 0.14 2.89
N GLN A 153 -16.02 0.58 3.90
CA GLN A 153 -16.21 0.12 5.28
C GLN A 153 -17.60 0.47 5.81
N LEU A 154 -18.12 1.66 5.48
CA LEU A 154 -19.47 2.06 5.86
C LEU A 154 -20.52 1.16 5.17
N ALA A 155 -20.33 0.84 3.88
CA ALA A 155 -21.18 -0.10 3.16
C ALA A 155 -21.22 -1.49 3.80
N GLU A 156 -20.07 -1.98 4.25
CA GLU A 156 -19.96 -3.26 4.95
C GLU A 156 -20.67 -3.23 6.32
N ARG A 157 -20.54 -2.15 7.10
CA ARG A 157 -21.23 -1.99 8.39
C ARG A 157 -22.75 -1.92 8.24
N ASP A 158 -23.21 -1.26 7.19
CA ASP A 158 -24.63 -1.11 6.89
C ASP A 158 -25.22 -2.35 6.18
N GLN A 159 -24.41 -3.39 5.93
CA GLN A 159 -24.80 -4.60 5.18
C GLN A 159 -25.40 -4.30 3.80
N ASP A 160 -24.88 -3.26 3.14
CA ASP A 160 -25.28 -2.88 1.78
C ASP A 160 -24.29 -3.45 0.76
N ASP A 161 -24.48 -4.73 0.42
CA ASP A 161 -23.59 -5.47 -0.49
C ASP A 161 -23.51 -4.83 -1.88
N LYS A 162 -24.60 -4.18 -2.34
CA LYS A 162 -24.63 -3.52 -3.66
C LYS A 162 -23.80 -2.25 -3.67
N ARG A 163 -23.90 -1.43 -2.62
CA ARG A 163 -23.06 -0.24 -2.48
C ARG A 163 -21.60 -0.64 -2.32
N LYS A 164 -21.33 -1.71 -1.56
CA LYS A 164 -19.98 -2.25 -1.38
C LYS A 164 -19.37 -2.68 -2.71
N SER A 165 -20.05 -3.52 -3.49
CA SER A 165 -19.53 -4.02 -4.77
C SER A 165 -19.27 -2.90 -5.78
N LEU A 166 -20.16 -1.90 -5.89
CA LEU A 166 -19.96 -0.76 -6.78
C LEU A 166 -18.71 0.07 -6.39
N LEU A 167 -18.53 0.34 -5.09
CA LEU A 167 -17.36 1.08 -4.62
C LEU A 167 -16.06 0.30 -4.80
N GLU A 168 -16.10 -1.04 -4.66
CA GLU A 168 -14.98 -1.92 -4.95
C GLU A 168 -14.59 -1.91 -6.43
N VAL A 169 -15.56 -1.94 -7.36
CA VAL A 169 -15.31 -1.80 -8.80
C VAL A 169 -14.65 -0.45 -9.12
N ILE A 170 -15.11 0.64 -8.51
CA ILE A 170 -14.51 1.97 -8.67
C ILE A 170 -13.07 1.97 -8.14
N LYS A 171 -12.84 1.40 -6.96
CA LYS A 171 -11.51 1.28 -6.35
C LYS A 171 -10.56 0.50 -7.25
N GLU A 172 -10.99 -0.65 -7.75
CA GLU A 172 -10.20 -1.47 -8.68
C GLU A 172 -9.89 -0.70 -9.97
N THR A 173 -10.88 0.02 -10.51
CA THR A 173 -10.70 0.80 -11.74
C THR A 173 -9.68 1.92 -11.56
N VAL A 174 -9.69 2.62 -10.42
CA VAL A 174 -8.68 3.64 -10.08
C VAL A 174 -7.30 3.01 -9.97
N LEU A 175 -7.16 1.90 -9.23
CA LEU A 175 -5.88 1.21 -9.07
C LEU A 175 -5.33 0.66 -10.40
N SER A 176 -6.20 0.17 -11.28
CA SER A 176 -5.85 -0.29 -12.62
C SER A 176 -5.31 0.84 -13.49
N HIS A 177 -5.96 2.00 -13.49
CA HIS A 177 -5.50 3.19 -14.21
C HIS A 177 -4.16 3.70 -13.69
N LEU A 178 -3.99 3.79 -12.36
CA LEU A 178 -2.72 4.18 -11.75
C LEU A 178 -1.60 3.20 -12.11
N THR A 179 -1.88 1.89 -12.05
CA THR A 179 -0.89 0.86 -12.40
C THR A 179 -0.45 0.96 -13.86
N LYS A 180 -1.38 1.22 -14.79
CA LYS A 180 -1.05 1.37 -16.23
C LYS A 180 -0.15 2.59 -16.51
N LYS A 181 -0.22 3.63 -15.68
CA LYS A 181 0.61 4.83 -15.78
C LYS A 181 2.00 4.67 -15.16
N CYS A 182 2.19 3.71 -14.28
CA CYS A 182 3.49 3.45 -13.67
C CYS A 182 4.54 3.02 -14.71
N PRO A 183 5.83 3.31 -14.51
CA PRO A 183 6.90 2.76 -15.34
C PRO A 183 6.90 1.22 -15.38
N PRO A 184 7.40 0.58 -16.46
CA PRO A 184 7.35 -0.88 -16.63
C PRO A 184 7.94 -1.67 -15.45
N HIS A 185 9.07 -1.24 -14.88
CA HIS A 185 9.71 -1.92 -13.75
C HIS A 185 8.83 -1.89 -12.48
N VAL A 186 8.10 -0.80 -12.23
CA VAL A 186 7.13 -0.71 -11.11
C VAL A 186 5.95 -1.65 -11.32
N GLN A 187 5.42 -1.72 -12.54
CA GLN A 187 4.34 -2.65 -12.89
C GLN A 187 4.77 -4.11 -12.67
N VAL A 188 6.00 -4.45 -13.08
CA VAL A 188 6.56 -5.80 -12.89
C VAL A 188 6.70 -6.16 -11.41
N ILE A 189 7.14 -5.24 -10.54
CA ILE A 189 7.18 -5.49 -9.09
C ILE A 189 5.78 -5.83 -8.56
N GLY A 190 4.75 -5.10 -8.99
CA GLY A 190 3.36 -5.39 -8.64
C GLY A 190 2.93 -6.81 -9.04
N LEU A 191 3.30 -7.26 -10.24
CA LEU A 191 3.03 -8.63 -10.71
C LEU A 191 3.80 -9.69 -9.90
N LEU A 192 5.07 -9.44 -9.60
CA LEU A 192 5.91 -10.36 -8.83
C LEU A 192 5.43 -10.52 -7.39
N CYS A 193 4.94 -9.44 -6.76
CA CYS A 193 4.35 -9.47 -5.42
C CYS A 193 3.10 -10.36 -5.34
N ARG A 194 2.44 -10.64 -6.46
CA ARG A 194 1.26 -11.51 -6.57
C ARG A 194 1.60 -12.92 -7.06
N THR A 195 2.88 -13.23 -7.22
CA THR A 195 3.33 -14.52 -7.75
C THR A 195 3.99 -15.33 -6.62
N PRO A 196 3.27 -16.25 -5.96
CA PRO A 196 3.76 -16.92 -4.75
C PRO A 196 4.90 -17.90 -5.00
N GLN A 197 4.84 -18.61 -6.12
CA GLN A 197 5.80 -19.64 -6.47
C GLN A 197 7.08 -19.03 -7.05
N LYS A 198 8.22 -19.42 -6.46
CA LYS A 198 9.56 -18.98 -6.90
C LYS A 198 9.81 -19.22 -8.38
N GLU A 199 9.53 -20.43 -8.87
CA GLU A 199 9.78 -20.78 -10.28
C GLU A 199 8.93 -19.94 -11.24
N SER A 200 7.68 -19.67 -10.87
CA SER A 200 6.79 -18.79 -11.63
C SER A 200 7.30 -17.35 -11.66
N ARG A 201 7.88 -16.84 -10.55
CA ARG A 201 8.56 -15.53 -10.54
C ARG A 201 9.78 -15.51 -11.45
N HIS A 202 10.60 -16.57 -11.45
CA HIS A 202 11.78 -16.64 -12.31
C HIS A 202 11.42 -16.72 -13.79
N GLU A 203 10.35 -17.46 -14.13
CA GLU A 203 9.80 -17.46 -15.49
C GLU A 203 9.25 -16.07 -15.89
N LEU A 204 8.55 -15.40 -14.98
CA LEU A 204 8.07 -14.04 -15.20
C LEU A 204 9.24 -13.06 -15.44
N LEU A 205 10.26 -13.07 -14.57
CA LEU A 205 11.47 -12.26 -14.73
C LEU A 205 12.20 -12.54 -16.05
N ARG A 206 12.26 -13.81 -16.49
CA ARG A 206 12.84 -14.17 -17.80
C ARG A 206 12.06 -13.56 -18.96
N ARG A 207 10.73 -13.59 -18.91
CA ARG A 207 9.87 -12.98 -19.94
C ARG A 207 9.98 -11.46 -19.97
N VAL A 208 10.03 -10.84 -18.79
CA VAL A 208 10.23 -9.40 -18.63
C VAL A 208 11.57 -8.97 -19.24
N ALA A 209 12.65 -9.68 -18.91
CA ALA A 209 13.99 -9.41 -19.44
C ALA A 209 14.10 -9.65 -20.96
N ALA A 210 13.29 -10.56 -21.51
CA ALA A 210 13.21 -10.83 -22.94
C ALA A 210 12.41 -9.76 -23.74
N GLY A 211 11.96 -8.68 -23.09
CA GLY A 211 11.22 -7.58 -23.71
C GLY A 211 9.71 -7.61 -23.46
N GLY A 212 9.20 -8.54 -22.65
CA GLY A 212 7.78 -8.65 -22.32
C GLY A 212 6.92 -9.12 -23.49
N GLY A 213 5.64 -8.76 -23.48
CA GLY A 213 4.67 -9.05 -24.55
C GLY A 213 3.41 -9.76 -24.08
N ALA A 214 2.59 -10.23 -25.03
CA ALA A 214 1.35 -10.93 -24.76
C ALA A 214 1.60 -12.45 -24.64
N PHE A 215 1.29 -13.00 -23.46
CA PHE A 215 1.42 -14.42 -23.17
C PHE A 215 0.05 -15.04 -22.94
N LYS A 216 -0.12 -16.29 -23.34
CA LYS A 216 -1.32 -17.06 -23.01
C LYS A 216 -1.12 -17.71 -21.66
N SER A 217 -2.02 -17.41 -20.72
CA SER A 217 -2.13 -18.16 -19.47
C SER A 217 -2.64 -19.58 -19.76
N ALA A 218 -2.50 -20.48 -18.77
CA ALA A 218 -3.02 -21.85 -18.85
C ALA A 218 -4.52 -21.89 -19.17
N ASN A 219 -5.26 -20.85 -18.78
CA ASN A 219 -6.70 -20.71 -18.99
C ASN A 219 -7.07 -20.08 -20.35
N GLY A 220 -6.08 -19.81 -21.22
CA GLY A 220 -6.29 -19.17 -22.53
C GLY A 220 -6.36 -17.64 -22.48
N THR A 221 -6.45 -17.04 -21.29
CA THR A 221 -6.40 -15.58 -21.08
C THR A 221 -5.08 -14.99 -21.59
N LYS A 222 -5.16 -13.92 -22.39
CA LYS A 222 -3.98 -13.17 -22.84
C LYS A 222 -3.56 -12.20 -21.73
N VAL A 223 -2.40 -12.45 -21.13
CA VAL A 223 -1.77 -11.57 -20.14
C VAL A 223 -0.67 -10.77 -20.82
N HIS A 224 -0.73 -9.44 -20.73
CA HIS A 224 0.33 -8.57 -21.20
C HIS A 224 1.36 -8.37 -20.09
N ILE A 225 2.61 -8.73 -20.36
CA ILE A 225 3.74 -8.58 -19.44
C ILE A 225 4.58 -7.38 -19.91
N PRO A 226 4.83 -6.38 -19.05
CA PRO A 226 5.72 -5.28 -19.39
C PRO A 226 7.17 -5.76 -19.58
N GLY A 227 7.89 -5.19 -20.55
CA GLY A 227 9.34 -5.38 -20.69
C GLY A 227 10.10 -4.41 -19.78
N ALA A 228 11.08 -4.90 -19.04
CA ALA A 228 11.91 -4.10 -18.14
C ALA A 228 13.29 -4.73 -17.91
N ASN A 229 14.28 -3.91 -17.56
CA ASN A 229 15.62 -4.39 -17.22
C ASN A 229 15.63 -4.99 -15.80
N LEU A 230 16.30 -6.13 -15.61
CA LEU A 230 16.45 -6.76 -14.29
C LEU A 230 17.13 -5.85 -13.27
N ASN A 231 18.08 -5.03 -13.71
CA ASN A 231 18.76 -4.06 -12.86
C ASN A 231 17.80 -2.97 -12.35
N ASP A 232 16.94 -2.45 -13.23
CA ASP A 232 15.94 -1.44 -12.87
C ASP A 232 14.90 -2.01 -11.89
N ILE A 233 14.52 -3.28 -12.07
CA ILE A 233 13.62 -3.99 -11.14
C ILE A 233 14.28 -4.17 -9.78
N ALA A 234 15.54 -4.63 -9.75
CA ALA A 234 16.28 -4.81 -8.50
C ALA A 234 16.45 -3.49 -7.74
N ASN A 235 16.83 -2.42 -8.44
CA ASN A 235 17.00 -1.09 -7.86
C ASN A 235 15.67 -0.53 -7.36
N GLN A 236 14.60 -0.63 -8.17
CA GLN A 236 13.29 -0.14 -7.74
C GLN A 236 12.77 -0.92 -6.52
N ALA A 237 13.00 -2.23 -6.45
CA ALA A 237 12.65 -3.02 -5.27
C ALA A 237 13.48 -2.58 -4.04
N ASP A 238 14.76 -2.29 -4.22
CA ASP A 238 15.64 -1.80 -3.16
C ASP A 238 15.22 -0.41 -2.65
N ASP A 239 14.84 0.53 -3.52
CA ASP A 239 14.35 1.85 -3.14
C ASP A 239 13.06 1.77 -2.29
N LEU A 240 12.16 0.86 -2.67
CA LEU A 240 10.93 0.60 -1.91
C LEU A 240 11.24 -0.05 -0.56
N LEU A 241 12.18 -0.99 -0.52
CA LEU A 241 12.65 -1.61 0.72
C LEU A 241 13.28 -0.58 1.66
N GLU A 242 14.17 0.27 1.15
CA GLU A 242 14.78 1.35 1.93
C GLU A 242 13.73 2.25 2.56
N THR A 243 12.72 2.65 1.78
CA THR A 243 11.61 3.48 2.26
C THR A 243 10.79 2.81 3.36
N MET A 244 10.69 1.48 3.37
CA MET A 244 10.00 0.72 4.42
C MET A 244 10.89 0.49 5.65
N GLU A 245 12.18 0.20 5.46
CA GLU A 245 13.11 -0.19 6.52
C GLU A 245 13.64 0.99 7.33
N THR A 246 13.68 2.18 6.72
CA THR A 246 14.05 3.44 7.39
C THR A 246 12.99 3.94 8.37
N ARG A 247 11.77 3.41 8.33
CA ARG A 247 10.69 3.77 9.25
C ARG A 247 10.90 3.13 10.63
N PRO A 248 10.49 3.81 11.71
CA PRO A 248 10.54 3.24 13.06
C PRO A 248 9.68 1.98 13.19
N VAL A 249 8.54 1.96 12.49
CA VAL A 249 7.61 0.83 12.43
C VAL A 249 7.45 0.38 10.98
N VAL A 250 7.63 -0.92 10.72
CA VAL A 250 7.39 -1.50 9.39
C VAL A 250 5.88 -1.60 9.15
N PRO A 251 5.34 -1.00 8.07
CA PRO A 251 3.90 -0.98 7.84
C PRO A 251 3.34 -2.36 7.46
N ASP A 252 4.03 -3.12 6.62
CA ASP A 252 3.62 -4.46 6.20
C ASP A 252 4.83 -5.38 6.01
N ARG A 253 4.96 -6.39 6.88
CA ARG A 253 6.06 -7.35 6.84
C ARG A 253 5.93 -8.39 5.74
N LYS A 254 4.71 -8.72 5.30
CA LYS A 254 4.51 -9.63 4.16
C LYS A 254 4.97 -8.95 2.88
N LEU A 255 4.59 -7.69 2.68
CA LEU A 255 5.06 -6.90 1.54
C LEU A 255 6.58 -6.72 1.59
N LEU A 256 7.14 -6.41 2.77
CA LEU A 256 8.59 -6.31 2.93
C LEU A 256 9.30 -7.59 2.51
N ALA A 257 8.82 -8.75 2.98
CA ALA A 257 9.40 -10.05 2.61
C ALA A 257 9.30 -10.30 1.09
N ARG A 258 8.17 -9.97 0.45
CA ARG A 258 8.01 -10.08 -1.02
C ARG A 258 9.02 -9.22 -1.76
N LEU A 259 9.18 -7.96 -1.36
CA LEU A 259 10.12 -7.04 -1.99
C LEU A 259 11.58 -7.51 -1.83
N VAL A 260 11.97 -8.03 -0.66
CA VAL A 260 13.30 -8.62 -0.47
C VAL A 260 13.51 -9.79 -1.42
N LEU A 261 12.56 -10.73 -1.52
CA LEU A 261 12.67 -11.86 -2.44
C LEU A 261 12.80 -11.39 -3.89
N ILE A 262 11.99 -10.42 -4.31
CA ILE A 262 12.05 -9.86 -5.67
C ILE A 262 13.42 -9.25 -5.97
N ARG A 263 13.94 -8.44 -5.05
CA ARG A 263 15.27 -7.83 -5.18
C ARG A 263 16.34 -8.90 -5.36
N GLU A 264 16.37 -9.90 -4.47
CA GLU A 264 17.39 -10.95 -4.50
C GLU A 264 17.25 -11.86 -5.73
N GLU A 265 16.04 -12.18 -6.17
CA GLU A 265 15.81 -13.00 -7.37
C GLU A 265 16.24 -12.25 -8.65
N ALA A 266 15.90 -10.96 -8.76
CA ALA A 266 16.35 -10.14 -9.88
C ALA A 266 17.88 -10.04 -9.93
N ARG A 267 18.55 -9.80 -8.79
CA ARG A 267 20.02 -9.76 -8.68
C ARG A 267 20.66 -11.09 -9.07
N ASN A 268 20.13 -12.21 -8.57
CA ASN A 268 20.61 -13.55 -8.90
C ASN A 268 20.53 -13.86 -10.40
N MET A 269 19.49 -13.38 -11.08
CA MET A 269 19.32 -13.58 -12.52
C MET A 269 20.29 -12.76 -13.39
N MET A 270 20.92 -11.72 -12.85
CA MET A 270 21.93 -10.93 -13.58
C MET A 270 23.32 -11.58 -13.63
N GLY A 271 23.52 -12.72 -12.96
CA GLY A 271 24.71 -13.56 -13.10
C GLY A 271 25.97 -13.13 -12.34
N GLY A 272 25.94 -12.04 -11.56
CA GLY A 272 27.09 -11.62 -10.73
C GLY A 272 27.13 -12.27 -9.34
N GLY A 273 26.11 -13.05 -8.98
CA GLY A 273 26.04 -13.74 -7.70
C GLY A 273 25.84 -12.81 -6.50
N ILE A 274 26.05 -13.36 -5.30
CA ILE A 274 25.82 -12.66 -4.04
C ILE A 274 26.75 -11.46 -3.82
N LEU A 275 27.98 -11.51 -4.37
CA LEU A 275 29.01 -10.48 -4.19
C LEU A 275 29.13 -9.52 -5.39
N ASP A 276 28.12 -9.46 -6.25
CA ASP A 276 28.10 -8.51 -7.36
C ASP A 276 28.24 -7.08 -6.83
N GLU A 277 29.20 -6.32 -7.35
CA GLU A 277 29.48 -4.93 -6.94
C GLU A 277 28.25 -4.03 -7.14
N ARG A 278 27.37 -4.36 -8.09
CA ARG A 278 26.11 -3.64 -8.32
C ARG A 278 25.14 -3.72 -7.15
N ASN A 279 25.31 -4.70 -6.26
CA ASN A 279 24.44 -4.90 -5.10
C ASN A 279 24.85 -4.00 -3.92
N ASP A 280 26.04 -3.40 -3.93
CA ASP A 280 26.55 -2.62 -2.82
C ASP A 280 25.83 -1.27 -2.71
N ARG A 281 25.13 -1.07 -1.58
CA ARG A 281 24.47 0.21 -1.26
C ARG A 281 25.44 1.30 -0.79
N GLY A 282 26.75 1.04 -0.77
CA GLY A 282 27.79 2.01 -0.46
C GLY A 282 27.99 2.29 1.04
N PHE A 283 27.37 1.50 1.94
CA PHE A 283 27.61 1.65 3.38
C PHE A 283 29.08 1.42 3.74
N SER A 284 29.74 2.47 4.29
CA SER A 284 31.09 2.41 4.85
C SER A 284 31.12 1.79 6.26
N THR A 285 29.98 1.83 6.97
CA THR A 285 29.82 1.28 8.32
C THR A 285 28.56 0.42 8.36
N LEU A 286 28.69 -0.80 8.86
CA LEU A 286 27.55 -1.71 9.02
C LEU A 286 26.69 -1.29 10.21
N PRO A 287 25.36 -1.42 10.12
CA PRO A 287 24.49 -1.06 11.23
C PRO A 287 24.62 -2.03 12.41
N GLU A 288 24.59 -1.47 13.62
CA GLU A 288 24.98 -2.15 14.85
C GLU A 288 24.03 -3.30 15.22
N SER A 289 22.72 -3.13 14.99
CA SER A 289 21.69 -4.13 15.29
C SER A 289 21.88 -5.39 14.45
N GLU A 290 22.09 -5.25 13.14
CA GLU A 290 22.35 -6.37 12.22
C GLU A 290 23.66 -7.09 12.57
N VAL A 291 24.74 -6.34 12.86
CA VAL A 291 26.04 -6.94 13.23
C VAL A 291 25.94 -7.72 14.55
N ASN A 292 25.25 -7.17 15.55
CA ASN A 292 25.04 -7.83 16.83
C ASN A 292 24.20 -9.10 16.67
N PHE A 293 23.15 -9.06 15.86
CA PHE A 293 22.34 -10.24 15.57
C PHE A 293 23.14 -11.30 14.80
N LEU A 294 23.89 -10.91 13.76
CA LEU A 294 24.74 -11.82 13.01
C LEU A 294 25.78 -12.52 13.90
N THR A 295 26.39 -11.77 14.83
CA THR A 295 27.36 -12.31 15.80
C THR A 295 26.72 -13.38 16.68
N LYS A 296 25.46 -13.19 17.13
CA LYS A 296 24.70 -14.20 17.88
C LYS A 296 24.44 -15.46 17.06
N LEU A 297 24.05 -15.32 15.79
CA LEU A 297 23.78 -16.46 14.91
C LEU A 297 25.05 -17.29 14.69
N VAL A 298 26.17 -16.62 14.43
CA VAL A 298 27.45 -17.29 14.13
C VAL A 298 28.05 -18.00 15.35
N ALA A 299 27.76 -17.52 16.56
CA ALA A 299 28.17 -18.18 17.80
C ALA A 299 27.49 -19.55 18.02
N LEU A 300 26.38 -19.82 17.32
CA LEU A 300 25.62 -21.06 17.42
C LEU A 300 25.94 -21.99 16.24
N LYS A 301 25.68 -23.29 16.39
CA LYS A 301 25.82 -24.22 15.26
C LYS A 301 24.62 -24.08 14.31
N PRO A 302 24.82 -24.12 12.98
CA PRO A 302 23.73 -24.12 12.01
C PRO A 302 22.71 -25.22 12.33
N GLY A 303 21.43 -24.86 12.38
CA GLY A 303 20.37 -25.80 12.76
C GLY A 303 19.03 -25.12 13.04
N LYS A 304 18.11 -25.89 13.64
CA LYS A 304 16.73 -25.45 13.91
C LYS A 304 16.66 -24.20 14.80
N THR A 305 17.49 -24.14 15.84
CA THR A 305 17.54 -23.00 16.75
C THR A 305 17.89 -21.70 16.02
N VAL A 306 18.92 -21.72 15.17
CA VAL A 306 19.33 -20.54 14.37
C VAL A 306 18.24 -20.16 13.37
N GLN A 307 17.58 -21.16 12.75
CA GLN A 307 16.45 -20.93 11.85
C GLN A 307 15.26 -20.28 12.56
N GLU A 308 14.93 -20.72 13.78
CA GLU A 308 13.86 -20.14 14.60
C GLU A 308 14.17 -18.70 15.00
N MET A 309 15.43 -18.41 15.39
CA MET A 309 15.87 -17.04 15.67
C MET A 309 15.71 -16.13 14.45
N ILE A 310 16.16 -16.58 13.27
CA ILE A 310 15.96 -15.84 12.02
C ILE A 310 14.46 -15.61 11.78
N LYS A 311 13.63 -16.65 11.95
CA LYS A 311 12.17 -16.55 11.77
C LYS A 311 11.51 -15.52 12.68
N TYR A 312 11.87 -15.50 13.96
CA TYR A 312 11.30 -14.53 14.89
C TYR A 312 11.70 -13.10 14.55
N VAL A 313 12.96 -12.86 14.24
CA VAL A 313 13.45 -11.53 13.86
C VAL A 313 12.80 -11.04 12.57
N MET A 314 12.72 -11.88 11.53
CA MET A 314 12.06 -11.50 10.27
C MET A 314 10.57 -11.20 10.45
N LEU A 315 9.89 -11.91 11.35
CA LEU A 315 8.48 -11.65 11.73
C LEU A 315 8.28 -10.40 12.60
N GLY A 316 9.35 -9.75 13.04
CA GLY A 316 9.25 -8.56 13.89
C GLY A 316 9.14 -8.84 15.37
N LYS A 317 9.76 -9.92 15.82
CA LYS A 317 9.89 -10.27 17.22
C LYS A 317 11.35 -10.14 17.63
N ASP A 318 11.58 -10.11 18.94
CA ASP A 318 12.92 -10.04 19.54
C ASP A 318 13.75 -8.87 18.97
N GLU A 319 14.93 -9.12 18.41
CA GLU A 319 15.78 -8.08 17.82
C GLU A 319 15.19 -7.40 16.58
N GLY A 320 14.11 -7.95 16.00
CA GLY A 320 13.37 -7.37 14.89
C GLY A 320 12.13 -6.57 15.31
N ALA A 321 11.83 -6.49 16.61
CA ALA A 321 10.62 -5.84 17.12
C ALA A 321 10.65 -4.32 16.96
N ASP A 322 9.56 -3.78 16.42
CA ASP A 322 9.37 -2.34 16.28
C ASP A 322 9.23 -1.67 17.65
N TYR A 323 9.77 -0.46 17.81
CA TYR A 323 9.55 0.32 19.01
C TYR A 323 8.14 0.92 18.98
N SER A 324 7.33 0.67 20.01
CA SER A 324 6.13 1.47 20.26
C SER A 324 6.51 2.69 21.07
N ASP A 325 6.00 3.87 20.70
CA ASP A 325 6.27 5.14 21.41
C ASP A 325 5.89 5.10 22.91
N THR A 326 5.09 4.13 23.34
CA THR A 326 4.76 3.85 24.74
C THR A 326 5.91 3.29 25.58
N ASP A 327 7.03 2.87 24.97
CA ASP A 327 8.20 2.37 25.69
C ASP A 327 9.11 3.49 26.24
N GLU A 328 8.82 4.76 25.93
CA GLU A 328 9.55 5.90 26.49
C GLU A 328 9.25 6.13 27.98
N GLU A 329 8.00 5.95 28.42
CA GLU A 329 7.61 6.22 29.82
C GLU A 329 7.82 5.02 30.77
N ALA A 330 7.83 3.78 30.27
CA ALA A 330 7.92 2.59 31.12
C ALA A 330 9.36 2.19 31.51
N ASN A 331 10.38 2.66 30.79
CA ASN A 331 11.76 2.18 30.95
C ASN A 331 12.70 3.10 31.74
N ALA A 332 12.23 4.24 32.25
CA ALA A 332 13.02 5.03 33.19
C ALA A 332 13.24 4.31 34.55
N GLY A 333 12.48 3.24 34.85
CA GLY A 333 12.47 2.61 36.17
C GLY A 333 12.80 1.11 36.24
N ARG A 334 13.05 0.40 35.13
CA ARG A 334 13.18 -1.06 35.18
C ARG A 334 14.58 -1.53 34.77
N MET A 335 15.45 -1.68 35.76
CA MET A 335 16.62 -2.58 35.69
C MET A 335 16.15 -3.94 35.15
N LYS A 336 16.55 -4.27 33.91
CA LYS A 336 16.54 -5.63 33.40
C LYS A 336 17.98 -6.05 33.18
N SER A 337 18.40 -7.00 34.01
CA SER A 337 19.56 -7.86 33.82
C SER A 337 19.58 -8.42 32.40
N SER A 338 20.59 -8.08 31.61
CA SER A 338 20.96 -8.83 30.40
C SER A 338 22.47 -8.82 30.30
N GLY A 339 23.03 -10.02 30.22
CA GLY A 339 24.47 -10.27 30.17
C GLY A 339 25.10 -9.87 28.84
N ILE A 340 26.41 -9.64 28.94
CA ILE A 340 27.36 -9.22 27.91
C ILE A 340 27.15 -7.76 27.49
N ALA A 341 27.97 -6.90 28.10
CA ALA A 341 28.05 -5.47 27.85
C ALA A 341 28.30 -5.15 26.38
N GLY A 342 27.24 -4.81 25.65
CA GLY A 342 27.31 -4.03 24.42
C GLY A 342 27.56 -2.56 24.76
N ARG A 343 28.50 -1.92 24.07
CA ARG A 343 28.72 -0.47 24.13
C ARG A 343 27.38 0.24 23.95
N GLY A 344 27.08 1.21 24.81
CA GLY A 344 25.95 2.11 24.59
C GLY A 344 26.11 2.87 23.27
N SER A 345 24.99 3.08 22.57
CA SER A 345 24.93 3.89 21.35
C SER A 345 25.62 5.23 21.56
N VAL A 346 26.70 5.48 20.80
CA VAL A 346 27.54 6.68 20.88
C VAL A 346 26.74 7.96 20.51
N THR A 347 25.56 7.82 19.90
CA THR A 347 24.73 8.91 19.40
C THR A 347 23.47 9.17 20.25
N GLY A 348 23.23 8.41 21.31
CA GLY A 348 22.06 8.57 22.18
C GLY A 348 20.71 8.19 21.55
N ARG A 349 20.66 7.87 20.25
CA ARG A 349 19.49 7.28 19.58
C ARG A 349 19.56 5.75 19.66
N LYS A 350 18.44 5.10 20.01
CA LYS A 350 18.33 3.64 19.91
C LYS A 350 18.53 3.23 18.44
N PRO A 351 19.37 2.22 18.15
CA PRO A 351 19.51 1.72 16.79
C PRO A 351 18.18 1.13 16.31
N LEU A 352 17.90 1.22 15.01
CA LEU A 352 16.72 0.56 14.44
C LEU A 352 16.80 -0.96 14.68
N PRO A 353 15.65 -1.63 14.91
CA PRO A 353 15.64 -3.09 15.03
C PRO A 353 16.06 -3.73 13.71
N VAL A 354 16.48 -4.99 13.77
CA VAL A 354 17.01 -5.73 12.62
C VAL A 354 15.97 -5.78 11.50
N ARG A 355 16.35 -5.33 10.31
CA ARG A 355 15.48 -5.35 9.11
C ARG A 355 15.92 -6.41 8.10
N PRO A 356 15.00 -7.17 7.47
CA PRO A 356 15.33 -8.24 6.54
C PRO A 356 16.30 -7.87 5.40
N GLY A 357 16.03 -6.78 4.70
CA GLY A 357 16.83 -6.29 3.58
C GLY A 357 18.21 -5.80 4.03
N MET A 358 18.26 -5.01 5.11
CA MET A 358 19.51 -4.55 5.74
C MET A 358 20.36 -5.69 6.32
N PHE A 359 19.69 -6.71 6.88
CA PHE A 359 20.34 -7.89 7.43
C PHE A 359 21.02 -8.70 6.33
N LEU A 360 20.35 -8.97 5.21
CA LEU A 360 20.96 -9.65 4.07
C LEU A 360 22.13 -8.86 3.48
N GLU A 361 22.00 -7.54 3.37
CA GLU A 361 23.11 -6.66 2.96
C GLU A 361 24.32 -6.80 3.90
N THR A 362 24.08 -6.81 5.22
CA THR A 362 25.12 -6.98 6.23
C THR A 362 25.80 -8.35 6.11
N VAL A 363 25.03 -9.41 5.91
CA VAL A 363 25.58 -10.77 5.70
C VAL A 363 26.46 -10.81 4.45
N THR A 364 26.01 -10.23 3.34
CA THR A 364 26.74 -10.17 2.08
C THR A 364 28.04 -9.38 2.21
N LYS A 365 28.03 -8.23 2.89
CA LYS A 365 29.24 -7.42 3.13
C LYS A 365 30.27 -8.15 3.99
N VAL A 366 29.84 -8.80 5.07
CA VAL A 366 30.74 -9.60 5.91
C VAL A 366 31.31 -10.77 5.12
N LEU A 367 30.49 -11.44 4.31
CA LEU A 367 30.91 -12.54 3.45
C LEU A 367 31.97 -12.07 2.43
N GLY A 368 31.76 -10.93 1.76
CA GLY A 368 32.76 -10.32 0.87
C GLY A 368 34.08 -9.99 1.59
N GLY A 369 34.00 -9.49 2.82
CA GLY A 369 35.18 -9.25 3.68
C GLY A 369 35.97 -10.52 4.01
N ILE A 370 35.28 -11.65 4.22
CA ILE A 370 35.92 -12.96 4.46
C ILE A 370 36.63 -13.46 3.20
N TYR A 371 36.00 -13.38 2.03
CA TYR A 371 36.63 -13.81 0.78
C TYR A 371 37.82 -12.93 0.39
N ASN A 372 37.79 -11.65 0.71
CA ASN A 372 38.92 -10.73 0.53
C ASN A 372 40.05 -10.92 1.57
N GLY A 373 39.89 -11.84 2.53
CA GLY A 373 40.92 -12.17 3.52
C GLY A 373 41.02 -11.20 4.71
N ASN A 374 40.06 -10.29 4.87
CA ASN A 374 40.09 -9.23 5.88
C ASN A 374 39.51 -9.64 7.24
N VAL A 375 38.88 -10.81 7.34
CA VAL A 375 38.16 -11.25 8.55
C VAL A 375 38.48 -12.73 8.83
N SER A 376 38.93 -13.02 10.05
CA SER A 376 39.22 -14.38 10.55
C SER A 376 38.29 -14.70 11.72
N GLY A 377 37.69 -15.90 11.73
CA GLY A 377 36.89 -16.40 12.85
C GLY A 377 35.48 -16.92 12.50
N ILE A 378 34.98 -16.66 11.30
CA ILE A 378 33.66 -17.11 10.82
C ILE A 378 33.86 -17.89 9.52
N THR A 379 33.22 -19.05 9.37
CA THR A 379 33.28 -19.81 8.12
C THR A 379 32.34 -19.20 7.09
N ALA A 380 32.84 -18.93 5.88
CA ALA A 380 32.02 -18.42 4.76
C ALA A 380 30.77 -19.30 4.53
N GLN A 381 30.91 -20.62 4.65
CA GLN A 381 29.81 -21.59 4.55
C GLN A 381 28.68 -21.35 5.56
N HIS A 382 29.00 -20.89 6.78
CA HIS A 382 27.98 -20.58 7.76
C HIS A 382 27.20 -19.33 7.33
N LEU A 383 27.87 -18.27 6.87
CA LEU A 383 27.18 -17.08 6.39
C LEU A 383 26.35 -17.34 5.13
N GLU A 384 26.84 -18.13 4.19
CA GLU A 384 26.07 -18.60 3.03
C GLU A 384 24.81 -19.34 3.49
N TRP A 385 24.93 -20.22 4.49
CA TRP A 385 23.80 -20.93 5.08
C TRP A 385 22.80 -19.96 5.73
N VAL A 386 23.26 -18.97 6.50
CA VAL A 386 22.40 -17.94 7.12
C VAL A 386 21.66 -17.14 6.05
N HIS A 387 22.36 -16.72 4.99
CA HIS A 387 21.77 -16.00 3.86
C HIS A 387 20.66 -16.82 3.20
N GLN A 388 20.95 -18.08 2.82
CA GLN A 388 19.97 -18.97 2.19
C GLN A 388 18.77 -19.26 3.09
N LYS A 389 19.00 -19.49 4.39
CA LYS A 389 17.92 -19.76 5.34
C LYS A 389 17.03 -18.55 5.60
N THR A 390 17.61 -17.36 5.56
CA THR A 390 16.85 -16.11 5.66
C THR A 390 15.90 -15.97 4.47
N LEU A 391 16.37 -16.23 3.24
CA LEU A 391 15.50 -16.22 2.06
C LEU A 391 14.38 -17.27 2.14
N GLN A 392 14.68 -18.47 2.65
CA GLN A 392 13.67 -19.50 2.86
C GLN A 392 12.59 -19.05 3.86
N VAL A 393 13.01 -18.46 4.98
CA VAL A 393 12.09 -17.91 5.99
C VAL A 393 11.24 -16.78 5.41
N LEU A 394 11.84 -15.87 4.63
CA LEU A 394 11.11 -14.78 3.99
C LEU A 394 10.09 -15.29 2.98
N GLN A 395 10.38 -16.38 2.27
CA GLN A 395 9.42 -17.07 1.40
C GLN A 395 8.20 -17.59 2.18
N GLU A 396 8.39 -18.14 3.39
CA GLU A 396 7.27 -18.57 4.27
C GLU A 396 6.47 -17.40 4.85
N ILE A 397 7.06 -16.21 4.96
CA ILE A 397 6.38 -15.01 5.48
C ILE A 397 5.58 -14.31 4.37
N ALA A 398 6.14 -14.28 3.15
CA ALA A 398 5.59 -13.59 2.00
C ALA A 398 4.29 -14.23 1.48
N PHE A 399 4.20 -15.56 1.52
CA PHE A 399 3.13 -16.39 0.97
C PHE A 399 2.91 -17.59 1.87
#